data_AF-A0A4Z2GXL7-F1
#
_entry.id   AF-A0A4Z2GXL7-F1
#
_cell.length_a   1.000
_cell.length_b   1.000
_cell.length_c   1.000
_cell.angle_alpha   90.00
_cell.angle_beta   90.00
_cell.angle_gamma   90.00
#
_symmetry.space_group_name_H-M   'P 1'
#
loop_
_entity.id
_entity.type
_entity.pdbx_description
1 polymer ?
#
loop_
_entity_poly.entity_id
_entity_poly.type
_entity_poly.pdbx_seq_one_letter_code
_entity_poly.pdbx_strand_id
1 'polypeptide(L)'
;MRLYHALRNVSQFRTVFDFGEREVAHWFPGHMAKGLKQMRASLKNVDCIETLDVRPHLLILNKMDLADLSNQQTITKKLEKKGVRNVLFTNCLKQSDDNIKKLVPLVVEIIESKPRFHRDENTNFCLMVIGVPNVGKSSLINSLRRTNLKKGTILDHLVGEDIIADYLLYSLNRLGKFSYVEKYDLQEPSDDIQHVLKRIAVKLGKTQRVKAITGVGNITITVPNYTAAAYDFIRTFRKGELGQVMLD
;
A
#
# COMPACT_ATOMS: atom_id res chain seq x y z
N MET A 1 37.92 -13.88 8.25
CA MET A 1 38.56 -12.88 7.35
C MET A 1 37.65 -12.28 6.27
N ARG A 2 36.42 -12.76 5.99
CA ARG A 2 35.54 -12.17 4.95
C ARG A 2 34.72 -10.94 5.38
N LEU A 3 34.43 -10.76 6.68
CA LEU A 3 33.67 -9.60 7.19
C LEU A 3 34.44 -8.27 7.12
N TYR A 4 35.77 -8.29 7.22
CA TYR A 4 36.59 -7.07 7.29
C TYR A 4 36.74 -6.34 5.94
N HIS A 5 36.56 -7.04 4.81
CA HIS A 5 36.57 -6.39 3.49
C HIS A 5 35.24 -5.74 3.13
N ALA A 6 34.10 -6.27 3.60
CA ALA A 6 32.78 -5.71 3.34
C ALA A 6 32.57 -4.33 4.00
N LEU A 7 33.25 -4.06 5.11
CA LEU A 7 33.15 -2.79 5.84
C LEU A 7 33.94 -1.63 5.20
N ARG A 8 34.83 -1.91 4.24
CA ARG A 8 35.65 -0.85 3.59
C ARG A 8 34.86 0.01 2.60
N ASN A 9 33.75 -0.49 2.06
CA ASN A 9 32.94 0.21 1.05
C ASN A 9 31.65 0.83 1.62
N VAL A 10 31.36 0.64 2.90
CA VAL A 10 30.15 1.20 3.55
C VAL A 10 30.14 2.73 3.51
N SER A 11 31.32 3.37 3.48
CA SER A 11 31.46 4.82 3.32
C SER A 11 31.07 5.36 1.94
N GLN A 12 30.78 4.49 0.95
CA GLN A 12 30.37 4.88 -0.41
C GLN A 12 28.87 4.72 -0.67
N PHE A 13 28.09 4.23 0.30
CA PHE A 13 26.64 4.08 0.12
C PHE A 13 25.92 5.43 0.15
N ARG A 14 24.79 5.51 -0.57
CA ARG A 14 23.93 6.69 -0.55
C ARG A 14 23.53 6.99 0.89
N THR A 15 23.59 8.26 1.26
CA THR A 15 23.16 8.75 2.59
C THR A 15 21.73 9.30 2.56
N VAL A 16 21.21 9.56 1.36
CA VAL A 16 19.85 10.06 1.10
C VAL A 16 19.29 9.29 -0.09
N PHE A 17 18.02 8.86 0.00
CA PHE A 17 17.32 8.20 -1.09
C PHE A 17 16.62 9.25 -1.97
N ASP A 18 16.88 9.21 -3.27
CA ASP A 18 16.20 10.04 -4.27
C ASP A 18 14.98 9.27 -4.82
N PHE A 19 13.78 9.85 -4.66
CA PHE A 19 12.54 9.25 -5.14
C PHE A 19 12.26 9.53 -6.63
N GLY A 20 13.18 10.22 -7.33
CA GLY A 20 12.89 10.86 -8.60
C GLY A 20 11.86 11.98 -8.41
N GLU A 21 11.46 12.69 -9.46
CA GLU A 21 10.48 13.80 -9.43
C GLU A 21 9.05 13.41 -8.95
N ARG A 22 8.89 12.28 -8.24
CA ARG A 22 7.65 11.76 -7.70
C ARG A 22 7.47 12.30 -6.28
N GLU A 23 6.44 13.12 -6.07
CA GLU A 23 6.07 13.60 -4.73
C GLU A 23 5.65 12.44 -3.82
N VAL A 24 6.58 11.96 -3.00
CA VAL A 24 6.28 11.04 -1.89
C VAL A 24 5.94 11.89 -0.67
N ALA A 25 4.64 12.10 -0.47
CA ALA A 25 4.10 13.04 0.51
C ALA A 25 4.64 12.84 1.93
N HIS A 26 5.27 13.89 2.45
CA HIS A 26 5.69 14.08 3.84
C HIS A 26 4.52 14.05 4.84
N TRP A 27 4.74 13.50 6.04
CA TRP A 27 3.73 13.49 7.10
C TRP A 27 4.18 14.10 8.45
N PHE A 28 3.31 15.00 8.93
CA PHE A 28 3.04 15.57 10.28
C PHE A 28 3.95 16.74 10.73
N PRO A 29 3.45 17.83 11.39
CA PRO A 29 2.12 18.13 11.96
C PRO A 29 1.37 19.34 11.33
N GLY A 30 1.92 20.04 10.33
CA GLY A 30 1.23 21.17 9.64
C GLY A 30 0.06 20.75 8.72
N HIS A 31 -0.04 19.46 8.41
CA HIS A 31 -0.98 18.93 7.42
C HIS A 31 -2.40 18.67 7.95
N MET A 32 -2.74 18.86 9.24
CA MET A 32 -4.14 18.72 9.68
C MET A 32 -5.02 19.85 9.15
N ALA A 33 -4.52 21.09 9.17
CA ALA A 33 -5.19 22.23 8.55
C ALA A 33 -5.21 22.11 7.01
N LYS A 34 -4.11 21.64 6.40
CA LYS A 34 -4.04 21.34 4.97
C LYS A 34 -4.97 20.18 4.58
N GLY A 35 -5.11 19.17 5.43
CA GLY A 35 -5.98 18.01 5.27
C GLY A 35 -7.46 18.38 5.38
N LEU A 36 -7.82 19.30 6.28
CA LEU A 36 -9.17 19.90 6.31
C LEU A 36 -9.45 20.75 5.06
N LYS A 37 -8.46 21.53 4.58
CA LYS A 37 -8.59 22.28 3.31
C LYS A 37 -8.70 21.35 2.09
N GLN A 38 -7.88 20.31 2.02
CA GLN A 38 -7.91 19.29 0.97
C GLN A 38 -9.20 18.47 1.02
N MET A 39 -9.67 18.11 2.22
CA MET A 39 -10.98 17.49 2.42
C MET A 39 -12.07 18.37 1.82
N ARG A 40 -12.14 19.66 2.22
CA ARG A 40 -13.10 20.65 1.67
C ARG A 40 -13.04 20.74 0.14
N ALA A 41 -11.84 20.70 -0.46
CA ALA A 41 -11.66 20.72 -1.91
C ALA A 41 -12.14 19.42 -2.59
N SER A 42 -11.82 18.27 -2.00
CA SER A 42 -12.22 16.94 -2.49
C SER A 42 -13.70 16.62 -2.29
N LEU A 43 -14.42 17.37 -1.44
CA LEU A 43 -15.87 17.18 -1.26
C LEU A 43 -16.64 17.34 -2.57
N LYS A 44 -16.12 18.07 -3.56
CA LYS A 44 -16.79 18.17 -4.88
C LYS A 44 -16.83 16.82 -5.63
N ASN A 45 -15.92 15.90 -5.31
CA ASN A 45 -15.71 14.66 -6.07
C ASN A 45 -16.07 13.38 -5.30
N VAL A 46 -16.49 13.49 -4.05
CA VAL A 46 -16.68 12.37 -3.10
C VAL A 46 -18.16 12.11 -2.87
N ASP A 47 -18.57 10.85 -2.94
CA ASP A 47 -19.99 10.46 -2.83
C ASP A 47 -20.47 10.28 -1.38
N CYS A 48 -19.56 10.24 -0.40
CA CYS A 48 -19.87 9.91 0.99
C CYS A 48 -19.08 10.77 2.00
N ILE A 49 -19.77 11.56 2.85
CA ILE A 49 -19.18 12.42 3.90
C ILE A 49 -20.05 12.38 5.16
N GLU A 50 -19.43 12.16 6.32
CA GLU A 50 -20.02 12.44 7.64
C GLU A 50 -20.17 13.95 7.86
N THR A 51 -21.41 14.37 8.10
CA THR A 51 -21.92 15.69 8.54
C THR A 51 -22.46 16.66 7.48
N LEU A 52 -23.75 16.98 7.70
CA LEU A 52 -24.60 18.05 7.14
C LEU A 52 -25.23 17.79 5.76
N ASP A 53 -26.24 16.91 5.83
CA ASP A 53 -27.60 17.02 5.26
C ASP A 53 -27.88 16.77 3.78
N VAL A 54 -26.89 16.45 2.94
CA VAL A 54 -27.18 16.16 1.52
C VAL A 54 -26.59 14.84 1.01
N ARG A 55 -25.64 14.22 1.72
CA ARG A 55 -24.91 13.05 1.18
C ARG A 55 -25.02 11.80 2.05
N PRO A 56 -25.14 10.61 1.41
CA PRO A 56 -25.14 9.36 2.14
C PRO A 56 -23.85 9.22 2.96
N HIS A 57 -23.96 8.70 4.18
CA HIS A 57 -22.81 8.36 5.02
C HIS A 57 -23.01 7.03 5.75
N LEU A 58 -21.91 6.33 5.97
CA LEU A 58 -21.84 5.06 6.69
C LEU A 58 -20.84 5.23 7.85
N LEU A 59 -21.31 5.06 9.08
CA LEU A 59 -20.47 5.11 10.27
C LEU A 59 -19.87 3.72 10.52
N ILE A 60 -18.54 3.64 10.57
CA ILE A 60 -17.82 2.40 10.84
C ILE A 60 -17.20 2.46 12.23
N LEU A 61 -17.71 1.63 13.13
CA LEU A 61 -17.18 1.44 14.48
C LEU A 61 -16.15 0.30 14.44
N ASN A 62 -14.91 0.67 14.15
CA ASN A 62 -13.79 -0.26 14.05
C ASN A 62 -13.18 -0.58 15.43
N LYS A 63 -12.41 -1.68 15.51
CA LYS A 63 -11.82 -2.23 16.74
C LYS A 63 -12.87 -2.72 17.74
N MET A 64 -13.93 -3.36 17.24
CA MET A 64 -15.02 -3.88 18.08
C MET A 64 -14.57 -4.90 19.14
N ASP A 65 -13.41 -5.53 18.93
CA ASP A 65 -12.74 -6.41 19.90
C ASP A 65 -12.29 -5.71 21.18
N LEU A 66 -12.09 -4.38 21.14
CA LEU A 66 -11.74 -3.57 22.31
C LEU A 66 -12.95 -2.95 22.99
N ALA A 67 -14.14 -3.10 22.41
CA ALA A 67 -15.38 -2.53 22.93
C ALA A 67 -16.18 -3.60 23.66
N ASP A 68 -16.84 -3.22 24.75
CA ASP A 68 -17.85 -4.08 25.38
C ASP A 68 -19.11 -4.13 24.50
N LEU A 69 -19.28 -5.26 23.81
CA LEU A 69 -20.38 -5.50 22.88
C LEU A 69 -21.66 -6.00 23.55
N SER A 70 -21.67 -6.23 24.87
CA SER A 70 -22.89 -6.62 25.62
C SER A 70 -24.04 -5.63 25.39
N ASN A 71 -23.70 -4.36 25.13
CA ASN A 71 -24.64 -3.26 24.92
C ASN A 71 -24.70 -2.76 23.47
N GLN A 72 -24.29 -3.55 22.48
CA GLN A 72 -24.25 -3.14 21.08
C GLN A 72 -25.61 -2.58 20.60
N GLN A 73 -26.71 -3.24 20.95
CA GLN A 73 -28.06 -2.78 20.61
C GLN A 73 -28.41 -1.42 21.23
N THR A 74 -27.96 -1.16 22.46
CA THR A 74 -28.17 0.12 23.15
C THR A 74 -27.41 1.25 22.45
N ILE A 75 -26.19 0.97 21.98
CA ILE A 75 -25.37 1.93 21.22
C ILE A 75 -26.03 2.23 19.87
N THR A 76 -26.46 1.21 19.13
CA THR A 76 -27.16 1.39 17.85
C THR A 76 -28.44 2.20 18.03
N LYS A 77 -29.30 1.87 19.00
CA LYS A 77 -30.51 2.63 19.30
C LYS A 77 -30.23 4.09 19.66
N LYS A 78 -29.13 4.37 20.38
CA LYS A 78 -28.72 5.75 20.70
C LYS A 78 -28.26 6.51 19.45
N LEU A 79 -27.56 5.84 18.53
CA LEU A 79 -27.10 6.43 17.26
C LEU A 79 -28.28 6.67 16.31
N GLU A 80 -29.22 5.73 16.22
CA GLU A 80 -30.46 5.87 15.46
C GLU A 80 -31.29 7.06 15.95
N LYS A 81 -31.44 7.23 17.27
CA LYS A 81 -32.09 8.40 17.88
C LYS A 81 -31.40 9.72 17.52
N LYS A 82 -30.09 9.70 17.23
CA LYS A 82 -29.30 10.85 16.76
C LYS A 82 -29.34 11.03 15.24
N GLY A 83 -30.12 10.22 14.52
CA GLY A 83 -30.26 10.28 13.07
C GLY A 83 -29.22 9.48 12.29
N VAL A 84 -28.32 8.75 12.97
CA VAL A 84 -27.31 7.90 12.32
C VAL A 84 -27.90 6.50 12.11
N ARG A 85 -28.36 6.22 10.88
CA ARG A 85 -29.03 4.96 10.54
C ARG A 85 -28.07 3.86 10.08
N ASN A 86 -27.02 4.25 9.36
CA ASN A 86 -26.10 3.30 8.74
C ASN A 86 -24.87 3.14 9.64
N VAL A 87 -24.88 2.11 10.50
CA VAL A 87 -23.79 1.83 11.44
C VAL A 87 -23.29 0.40 11.24
N LEU A 88 -21.98 0.24 11.09
CA LEU A 88 -21.35 -1.07 10.95
C LEU A 88 -20.24 -1.24 11.99
N PHE A 89 -20.31 -2.31 12.76
CA PHE A 89 -19.26 -2.70 13.71
C PHE A 89 -18.28 -3.63 13.00
N THR A 90 -16.98 -3.35 13.12
CA THR A 90 -15.94 -4.08 12.39
C THR A 90 -14.69 -4.30 13.24
N ASN A 91 -13.94 -5.33 12.89
CA ASN A 91 -12.54 -5.50 13.26
C ASN A 91 -11.71 -5.64 11.99
N CYS A 92 -11.17 -4.52 11.51
CA CYS A 92 -10.38 -4.47 10.28
C CYS A 92 -9.04 -5.21 10.36
N LEU A 93 -8.60 -5.63 11.54
CA LEU A 93 -7.39 -6.46 11.72
C LEU A 93 -7.68 -7.94 11.49
N LYS A 94 -8.92 -8.38 11.75
CA LYS A 94 -9.35 -9.75 11.49
C LYS A 94 -9.50 -9.94 9.98
N GLN A 95 -8.66 -10.80 9.39
CA GLN A 95 -8.66 -11.06 7.95
C GLN A 95 -9.97 -11.68 7.44
N SER A 96 -10.76 -12.30 8.32
CA SER A 96 -12.02 -12.97 8.03
C SER A 96 -13.24 -12.26 8.62
N ASP A 97 -13.19 -10.93 8.82
CA ASP A 97 -14.38 -10.22 9.29
C ASP A 97 -15.46 -10.18 8.20
N ASP A 98 -16.54 -10.95 8.41
CA ASP A 98 -17.69 -10.98 7.51
C ASP A 98 -18.40 -9.63 7.41
N ASN A 99 -18.24 -8.73 8.39
CA ASN A 99 -18.81 -7.39 8.33
C ASN A 99 -18.10 -6.53 7.27
N ILE A 100 -16.80 -6.74 7.02
CA ILE A 100 -16.08 -6.05 5.94
C ILE A 100 -16.62 -6.46 4.56
N LYS A 101 -17.04 -7.73 4.40
CA LYS A 101 -17.67 -8.20 3.15
C LYS A 101 -19.01 -7.52 2.90
N LYS A 102 -19.77 -7.24 3.97
CA LYS A 102 -21.07 -6.53 3.91
C LYS A 102 -20.93 -5.04 3.63
N LEU A 103 -19.76 -4.46 3.85
CA LEU A 103 -19.53 -3.02 3.68
C LEU A 103 -19.78 -2.57 2.25
N VAL A 104 -19.23 -3.27 1.24
CA VAL A 104 -19.37 -2.86 -0.16
C VAL A 104 -20.84 -2.92 -0.63
N PRO A 105 -21.59 -4.03 -0.44
CA PRO A 105 -23.02 -4.07 -0.73
C PRO A 105 -23.81 -2.96 -0.04
N LEU A 106 -23.54 -2.71 1.24
CA LEU A 106 -24.24 -1.68 2.02
C LEU A 106 -23.96 -0.27 1.47
N VAL A 107 -22.71 0.01 1.09
CA VAL A 107 -22.36 1.30 0.49
C VAL A 107 -23.05 1.49 -0.86
N VAL A 108 -23.10 0.45 -1.69
CA VAL A 108 -23.80 0.49 -2.99
C VAL A 108 -25.29 0.77 -2.78
N GLU A 109 -25.95 0.05 -1.89
CA GLU A 109 -27.37 0.27 -1.54
C GLU A 109 -27.62 1.70 -1.05
N ILE A 110 -26.76 2.20 -0.16
CA ILE A 110 -26.87 3.56 0.39
C ILE A 110 -26.71 4.62 -0.72
N ILE A 111 -25.82 4.40 -1.69
CA ILE A 111 -25.58 5.35 -2.77
C ILE A 111 -26.69 5.28 -3.82
N GLU A 112 -27.14 4.08 -4.19
CA GLU A 112 -28.21 3.87 -5.19
C GLU A 112 -29.58 4.32 -4.68
N SER A 113 -29.82 4.29 -3.36
CA SER A 113 -31.06 4.80 -2.75
C SER A 113 -31.24 6.32 -2.86
N LYS A 114 -30.23 7.07 -3.34
CA LYS A 114 -30.30 8.52 -3.52
C LYS A 114 -29.90 8.93 -4.95
N PRO A 115 -30.59 9.91 -5.57
CA PRO A 115 -30.24 10.36 -6.92
C PRO A 115 -28.83 10.98 -6.95
N ARG A 116 -28.00 10.53 -7.90
CA ARG A 116 -26.63 11.04 -8.10
C ARG A 116 -26.66 12.19 -9.10
N PHE A 117 -27.04 13.38 -8.61
CA PHE A 117 -27.05 14.60 -9.43
C PHE A 117 -25.72 14.81 -10.17
N HIS A 118 -25.77 14.88 -11.50
CA HIS A 118 -24.64 15.04 -12.42
C HIS A 118 -23.63 13.87 -12.50
N ARG A 119 -24.00 12.66 -12.04
CA ARG A 119 -23.14 11.45 -12.13
C ARG A 119 -23.88 10.17 -12.52
N ASP A 120 -25.12 10.25 -13.02
CA ASP A 120 -25.91 9.06 -13.37
C ASP A 120 -25.22 8.17 -14.43
N GLU A 121 -24.46 8.76 -15.36
CA GLU A 121 -23.70 8.00 -16.38
C GLU A 121 -22.38 7.40 -15.85
N ASN A 122 -21.93 7.77 -14.64
CA ASN A 122 -20.64 7.31 -14.10
C ASN A 122 -20.84 6.10 -13.18
N THR A 123 -20.32 4.95 -13.59
CA THR A 123 -20.43 3.68 -12.85
C THR A 123 -19.43 3.57 -11.69
N ASN A 124 -18.47 4.49 -11.60
CA ASN A 124 -17.45 4.49 -10.56
C ASN A 124 -17.96 5.20 -9.29
N PHE A 125 -17.76 4.56 -8.13
CA PHE A 125 -18.02 5.14 -6.81
C PHE A 125 -16.72 5.69 -6.20
N CYS A 126 -16.75 6.93 -5.72
CA CYS A 126 -15.62 7.55 -5.01
C CYS A 126 -15.97 7.73 -3.52
N LEU A 127 -15.34 6.90 -2.67
CA LEU A 127 -15.57 6.91 -1.23
C LEU A 127 -14.44 7.66 -0.52
N MET A 128 -14.80 8.46 0.48
CA MET A 128 -13.83 9.10 1.36
C MET A 128 -13.91 8.49 2.76
N VAL A 129 -12.76 8.05 3.27
CA VAL A 129 -12.63 7.53 4.64
C VAL A 129 -12.10 8.65 5.53
N ILE A 130 -12.91 9.09 6.48
CA ILE A 130 -12.61 10.18 7.42
C ILE A 130 -12.53 9.62 8.84
N GLY A 131 -11.75 10.25 9.71
CA GLY A 131 -11.67 9.90 11.13
C GLY A 131 -10.38 10.37 11.80
N VAL A 132 -10.40 10.47 13.12
CA VAL A 132 -9.24 10.91 13.92
C VAL A 132 -8.04 9.97 13.75
N PRO A 133 -6.80 10.39 14.03
CA PRO A 133 -5.62 9.52 13.92
C PRO A 133 -5.82 8.17 14.66
N ASN A 134 -5.19 7.11 14.14
CA ASN A 134 -5.12 5.78 14.77
C ASN A 134 -6.45 5.02 15.00
N VAL A 135 -7.60 5.50 14.52
CA VAL A 135 -8.88 4.74 14.54
C VAL A 135 -8.91 3.53 13.61
N GLY A 136 -7.91 3.39 12.73
CA GLY A 136 -7.80 2.26 11.79
C GLY A 136 -8.29 2.54 10.37
N LYS A 137 -8.30 3.82 9.93
CA LYS A 137 -8.61 4.21 8.54
C LYS A 137 -7.80 3.44 7.50
N SER A 138 -6.47 3.41 7.67
CA SER A 138 -5.58 2.67 6.78
C SER A 138 -5.84 1.16 6.83
N SER A 139 -6.16 0.63 8.02
CA SER A 139 -6.51 -0.78 8.20
C SER A 139 -7.80 -1.13 7.46
N LEU A 140 -8.81 -0.26 7.50
CA LEU A 140 -10.06 -0.43 6.77
C LEU A 140 -9.83 -0.46 5.25
N ILE A 141 -9.11 0.52 4.70
CA ILE A 141 -8.79 0.59 3.27
C ILE A 141 -8.03 -0.68 2.84
N ASN A 142 -7.06 -1.10 3.64
CA ASN A 142 -6.30 -2.31 3.36
C ASN A 142 -7.15 -3.58 3.47
N SER A 143 -8.10 -3.62 4.41
CA SER A 143 -9.02 -4.75 4.58
C SER A 143 -9.95 -4.88 3.37
N LEU A 144 -10.56 -3.78 2.92
CA LEU A 144 -11.39 -3.75 1.71
C LEU A 144 -10.60 -4.17 0.47
N ARG A 145 -9.37 -3.69 0.31
CA ARG A 145 -8.53 -4.09 -0.83
C ARG A 145 -8.18 -5.58 -0.82
N ARG A 146 -7.90 -6.17 0.35
CA ARG A 146 -7.66 -7.61 0.46
C ARG A 146 -8.92 -8.43 0.16
N THR A 147 -10.07 -8.01 0.67
CA THR A 147 -11.32 -8.75 0.52
C THR A 147 -11.86 -8.68 -0.91
N ASN A 148 -11.88 -7.49 -1.52
CA ASN A 148 -12.52 -7.27 -2.81
C ASN A 148 -11.56 -7.37 -4.01
N LEU A 149 -10.28 -7.04 -3.82
CA LEU A 149 -9.28 -7.06 -4.90
C LEU A 149 -8.24 -8.17 -4.72
N LYS A 150 -8.26 -8.93 -3.62
CA LYS A 150 -7.27 -9.95 -3.26
C LYS A 150 -5.82 -9.44 -3.29
N LYS A 151 -5.62 -8.13 -3.04
CA LYS A 151 -4.32 -7.44 -3.16
C LYS A 151 -3.91 -6.78 -1.82
N GLY A 152 -2.67 -7.05 -1.38
CA GLY A 152 -2.01 -6.44 -0.20
C GLY A 152 -1.69 -4.95 -0.39
N THR A 153 -1.04 -4.30 0.59
CA THR A 153 -0.72 -2.84 0.64
C THR A 153 -0.20 -2.30 -0.70
N ILE A 154 -0.53 -1.02 -1.03
CA ILE A 154 -0.32 -0.29 -2.31
C ILE A 154 0.34 -1.14 -3.39
N LEU A 155 -0.36 -1.37 -4.51
CA LEU A 155 0.18 -2.16 -5.61
C LEU A 155 1.56 -1.64 -6.01
N ASP A 156 2.57 -2.49 -5.87
CA ASP A 156 3.97 -2.14 -6.10
C ASP A 156 4.18 -1.57 -7.52
N HIS A 157 3.33 -1.97 -8.47
CA HIS A 157 3.32 -1.43 -9.83
C HIS A 157 2.97 0.07 -9.94
N LEU A 158 2.33 0.69 -8.94
CA LEU A 158 1.94 2.11 -9.01
C LEU A 158 3.13 3.01 -8.68
N VAL A 159 4.06 2.53 -7.85
CA VAL A 159 5.29 3.24 -7.45
C VAL A 159 6.47 2.83 -8.34
N GLY A 160 6.40 1.66 -8.99
CA GLY A 160 7.51 1.03 -9.70
C GLY A 160 8.16 -0.01 -8.79
N GLU A 161 8.13 -1.28 -9.20
CA GLU A 161 8.70 -2.38 -8.41
C GLU A 161 10.22 -2.22 -8.25
N ASP A 162 10.87 -1.63 -9.25
CA ASP A 162 12.27 -1.25 -9.26
C ASP A 162 12.59 -0.19 -8.19
N ILE A 163 11.77 0.84 -8.05
CA ILE A 163 11.98 1.92 -7.06
C ILE A 163 11.76 1.40 -5.64
N ILE A 164 10.74 0.57 -5.43
CA ILE A 164 10.52 -0.06 -4.12
C ILE A 164 11.69 -0.98 -3.78
N ALA A 165 12.15 -1.79 -4.73
CA ALA A 165 13.30 -2.65 -4.51
C ALA A 165 14.57 -1.84 -4.20
N ASP A 166 14.79 -0.70 -4.86
CA ASP A 166 15.91 0.21 -4.57
C ASP A 166 15.82 0.79 -3.15
N TYR A 167 14.64 1.26 -2.75
CA TYR A 167 14.43 1.79 -1.39
C TYR A 167 14.67 0.72 -0.31
N LEU A 168 14.23 -0.52 -0.56
CA LEU A 168 14.48 -1.64 0.34
C LEU A 168 15.97 -1.99 0.42
N LEU A 169 16.67 -1.98 -0.72
CA LEU A 169 18.12 -2.20 -0.77
C LEU A 169 18.88 -1.12 0.04
N TYR A 170 18.55 0.15 -0.21
CA TYR A 170 19.07 1.30 0.55
C TYR A 170 18.83 1.13 2.05
N SER A 171 17.61 0.76 2.45
CA SER A 171 17.24 0.56 3.86
C SER A 171 18.02 -0.58 4.51
N LEU A 172 18.17 -1.71 3.81
CA LEU A 172 18.95 -2.86 4.26
C LEU A 172 20.42 -2.48 4.45
N ASN A 173 21.00 -1.77 3.48
CA ASN A 173 22.39 -1.32 3.52
C ASN A 173 22.64 -0.37 4.70
N ARG A 174 21.77 0.63 4.90
CA ARG A 174 21.85 1.59 6.01
C ARG A 174 21.75 0.91 7.38
N LEU A 175 20.96 -0.17 7.49
CA LEU A 175 20.80 -0.94 8.73
C LEU A 175 21.86 -2.02 8.92
N GLY A 176 22.85 -2.13 8.01
CA GLY A 176 23.89 -3.15 8.05
C GLY A 176 23.36 -4.58 7.85
N LYS A 177 22.20 -4.74 7.19
CA LYS A 177 21.54 -6.02 6.96
C LYS A 177 21.90 -6.55 5.57
N PHE A 178 22.97 -7.34 5.50
CA PHE A 178 23.51 -7.86 4.25
C PHE A 178 23.09 -9.30 3.90
N SER A 179 22.04 -9.84 4.53
CA SER A 179 21.55 -11.21 4.25
C SER A 179 21.13 -11.44 2.80
N TYR A 180 20.80 -10.38 2.06
CA TYR A 180 20.52 -10.47 0.63
C TYR A 180 21.75 -10.88 -0.19
N VAL A 181 22.97 -10.59 0.30
CA VAL A 181 24.22 -10.93 -0.39
C VAL A 181 24.40 -12.44 -0.47
N GLU A 182 24.26 -13.11 0.68
CA GLU A 182 24.30 -14.57 0.76
C GLU A 182 23.09 -15.20 0.04
N LYS A 183 21.90 -14.63 0.22
CA LYS A 183 20.69 -15.18 -0.40
C LYS A 183 20.74 -15.16 -1.93
N TYR A 184 21.32 -14.14 -2.54
CA TYR A 184 21.34 -13.97 -3.99
C TYR A 184 22.72 -14.21 -4.64
N ASP A 185 23.67 -14.79 -3.91
CA ASP A 185 25.05 -15.07 -4.34
C ASP A 185 25.79 -13.83 -4.88
N LEU A 186 25.65 -12.70 -4.18
CA LEU A 186 26.48 -11.54 -4.45
C LEU A 186 27.86 -11.73 -3.80
N GLN A 187 28.89 -11.20 -4.45
CA GLN A 187 30.25 -11.23 -3.92
C GLN A 187 30.42 -10.29 -2.72
N GLU A 188 29.71 -9.16 -2.74
CA GLU A 188 29.76 -8.12 -1.72
C GLU A 188 28.42 -7.36 -1.66
N PRO A 189 28.15 -6.65 -0.54
CA PRO A 189 27.06 -5.68 -0.48
C PRO A 189 27.18 -4.63 -1.59
N SER A 190 26.04 -4.29 -2.20
CA SER A 190 25.98 -3.31 -3.29
C SER A 190 24.86 -2.31 -3.03
N ASP A 191 25.09 -1.06 -3.41
CA ASP A 191 24.08 0.01 -3.40
C ASP A 191 23.51 0.29 -4.80
N ASP A 192 23.91 -0.48 -5.81
CA ASP A 192 23.36 -0.41 -7.17
C ASP A 192 22.25 -1.44 -7.34
N ILE A 193 21.00 -0.96 -7.35
CA ILE A 193 19.83 -1.81 -7.55
C ILE A 193 19.85 -2.57 -8.88
N GLN A 194 20.40 -1.99 -9.96
CA GLN A 194 20.46 -2.66 -11.26
C GLN A 194 21.37 -3.88 -11.20
N HIS A 195 22.53 -3.75 -10.52
CA HIS A 195 23.42 -4.86 -10.26
C HIS A 195 22.73 -5.96 -9.44
N VAL A 196 22.05 -5.60 -8.35
CA VAL A 196 21.36 -6.54 -7.48
C VAL A 196 20.24 -7.27 -8.23
N LEU A 197 19.37 -6.54 -8.93
CA LEU A 197 18.28 -7.14 -9.71
C LEU A 197 18.79 -8.03 -10.84
N LYS A 198 19.92 -7.68 -11.49
CA LYS A 198 20.57 -8.54 -12.48
C LYS A 198 20.97 -9.88 -11.89
N ARG A 199 21.60 -9.88 -10.71
CA ARG A 199 22.02 -11.10 -10.01
C ARG A 199 20.82 -11.95 -9.60
N ILE A 200 19.77 -11.32 -9.08
CA ILE A 200 18.52 -11.99 -8.72
C ILE A 200 17.88 -12.64 -9.96
N ALA A 201 17.79 -11.89 -11.07
CA ALA A 201 17.21 -12.38 -12.30
C ALA A 201 17.95 -13.61 -12.85
N VAL A 202 19.28 -13.57 -12.85
CA VAL A 202 20.11 -14.71 -13.28
C VAL A 202 19.97 -15.89 -12.32
N LYS A 203 20.06 -15.68 -11.01
CA LYS A 203 19.98 -16.75 -10.00
C LYS A 203 18.63 -17.46 -10.03
N LEU A 204 17.55 -16.73 -10.20
CA LEU A 204 16.19 -17.26 -10.18
C LEU A 204 15.67 -17.65 -11.58
N GLY A 205 16.50 -17.58 -12.62
CA GLY A 205 16.11 -17.87 -14.00
C GLY A 205 15.01 -16.95 -14.54
N LYS A 206 14.90 -15.72 -14.04
CA LYS A 206 13.93 -14.72 -14.50
C LYS A 206 14.48 -14.04 -15.76
N THR A 207 14.27 -14.67 -16.90
CA THR A 207 14.67 -14.13 -18.21
C THR A 207 13.46 -13.90 -19.10
N GLN A 208 13.56 -12.93 -19.99
CA GLN A 208 12.56 -12.63 -21.02
C GLN A 208 13.21 -12.62 -22.40
N ARG A 209 12.44 -13.03 -23.41
CA ARG A 209 12.87 -13.01 -24.81
C ARG A 209 12.47 -11.67 -25.42
N VAL A 210 13.46 -10.91 -25.89
CA VAL A 210 13.25 -9.60 -26.54
C VAL A 210 13.75 -9.70 -27.97
N LYS A 211 12.99 -9.13 -28.90
CA LYS A 211 13.41 -9.00 -30.30
C LYS A 211 14.36 -7.81 -30.38
N ALA A 212 15.63 -8.06 -30.68
CA ALA A 212 16.60 -7.03 -30.97
C ALA A 212 16.65 -6.80 -32.48
N ILE A 213 16.50 -5.54 -32.87
CA ILE A 213 16.69 -5.12 -34.26
C ILE A 213 18.19 -4.94 -34.43
N THR A 214 18.82 -5.84 -35.17
CA THR A 214 20.20 -5.66 -35.63
C THR A 214 20.17 -5.27 -37.10
N GLY A 215 21.19 -4.56 -37.59
CA GLY A 215 21.28 -4.12 -39.00
C GLY A 215 21.27 -5.27 -40.04
N VAL A 216 21.19 -6.53 -39.59
CA VAL A 216 21.18 -7.75 -40.42
C VAL A 216 19.92 -8.60 -40.17
N GLY A 217 18.94 -8.11 -39.40
CA GLY A 217 17.65 -8.80 -39.16
C GLY A 217 17.21 -8.83 -37.70
N ASN A 218 16.02 -9.40 -37.49
CA ASN A 218 15.41 -9.56 -36.16
C ASN A 218 15.98 -10.79 -35.45
N ILE A 219 16.78 -10.57 -34.40
CA ILE A 219 17.33 -11.63 -33.56
C ILE A 219 16.54 -11.66 -32.24
N THR A 220 16.16 -12.84 -31.76
CA THR A 220 15.53 -12.98 -30.44
C THR A 220 16.60 -13.22 -29.39
N ILE A 221 16.83 -12.26 -28.50
CA ILE A 221 17.83 -12.32 -27.43
C ILE A 221 17.13 -12.58 -26.10
N THR A 222 17.72 -13.45 -25.28
CA THR A 222 17.26 -13.70 -23.91
C THR A 222 17.95 -12.71 -22.97
N VAL A 223 17.19 -11.87 -22.29
CA VAL A 223 17.69 -10.84 -21.37
C VAL A 223 17.09 -11.03 -19.97
N PRO A 224 17.77 -10.58 -18.90
CA PRO A 224 17.20 -10.59 -17.55
C PRO A 224 15.89 -9.80 -17.47
N ASN A 225 14.90 -10.35 -16.75
CA ASN A 225 13.64 -9.67 -16.45
C ASN A 225 13.75 -8.98 -15.08
N TYR A 226 14.11 -7.70 -15.09
CA TYR A 226 14.32 -6.89 -13.89
C TYR A 226 13.04 -6.68 -13.08
N THR A 227 11.89 -6.53 -13.72
CA THR A 227 10.59 -6.40 -13.05
C THR A 227 10.28 -7.65 -12.22
N ALA A 228 10.41 -8.83 -12.83
CA ALA A 228 10.20 -10.09 -12.11
C ALA A 228 11.21 -10.32 -10.98
N ALA A 229 12.45 -9.84 -11.12
CA ALA A 229 13.46 -9.87 -10.06
C ALA A 229 13.12 -8.90 -8.91
N ALA A 230 12.64 -7.70 -9.23
CA ALA A 230 12.24 -6.69 -8.23
C ALA A 230 11.04 -7.17 -7.42
N TYR A 231 10.03 -7.75 -8.08
CA TYR A 231 8.91 -8.40 -7.41
C TYR A 231 9.37 -9.49 -6.43
N ASP A 232 10.31 -10.34 -6.83
CA ASP A 232 10.83 -11.40 -5.97
C ASP A 232 11.59 -10.84 -4.76
N PHE A 233 12.41 -9.82 -4.97
CA PHE A 233 13.14 -9.12 -3.91
C PHE A 233 12.18 -8.54 -2.85
N ILE A 234 11.16 -7.81 -3.29
CA ILE A 234 10.13 -7.23 -2.41
C ILE A 234 9.38 -8.33 -1.64
N ARG A 235 8.96 -9.39 -2.35
CA ARG A 235 8.26 -10.52 -1.74
C ARG A 235 9.13 -11.20 -0.67
N THR A 236 10.41 -11.37 -0.95
CA THR A 236 11.37 -11.99 -0.02
C THR A 236 11.59 -11.12 1.21
N PHE A 237 11.73 -9.81 1.03
CA PHE A 237 11.77 -8.84 2.13
C PHE A 237 10.52 -8.92 3.01
N ARG A 238 9.32 -8.92 2.41
CA ARG A 238 8.04 -9.00 3.12
C ARG A 238 7.85 -10.27 3.95
N LYS A 239 8.49 -11.36 3.56
CA LYS A 239 8.51 -12.61 4.34
C LYS A 239 9.51 -12.59 5.50
N GLY A 240 10.32 -11.53 5.62
CA GLY A 240 11.38 -11.42 6.63
C GLY A 240 12.64 -12.22 6.30
N GLU A 241 12.74 -12.79 5.10
CA GLU A 241 13.87 -13.65 4.70
C GLU A 241 15.13 -12.83 4.35
N LEU A 242 15.03 -11.50 4.23
CA LEU A 242 16.16 -10.57 4.09
C LEU A 242 16.51 -9.87 5.41
N GLY A 243 16.04 -10.40 6.54
CA GLY A 243 16.18 -9.82 7.86
C GLY A 243 14.89 -9.17 8.35
N GLN A 244 14.65 -9.21 9.66
CA GLN A 244 13.57 -8.48 10.28
C GLN A 244 13.97 -7.00 10.40
N VAL A 245 13.27 -6.15 9.66
CA VAL A 245 13.51 -4.70 9.60
C VAL A 245 12.20 -3.97 9.83
N MET A 246 12.19 -3.03 10.79
CA MET A 246 11.14 -2.03 10.91
C MET A 246 11.49 -0.84 10.01
N LEU A 247 10.60 -0.51 9.08
CA LEU A 247 10.69 0.68 8.23
C LEU A 247 9.83 1.77 8.88
N ASP A 248 10.38 2.45 9.88
CA ASP A 248 9.76 3.61 10.52
C ASP A 248 10.09 4.91 9.76
#